data_AF-A0AAD1S6X7-F1
#
_entry.id   AF-A0AAD1S6X7-F1
#
_cell.length_a   1.000
_cell.length_b   1.000
_cell.length_c   1.000
_cell.angle_alpha   90.00
_cell.angle_beta   90.00
_cell.angle_gamma   90.00
#
_symmetry.space_group_name_H-M   'P 1'
#
loop_
_entity.id
_entity.type
_entity.pdbx_description
1 polymer ?
#
loop_
_entity_poly.entity_id
_entity_poly.type
_entity_poly.pdbx_seq_one_letter_code
_entity_poly.pdbx_strand_id
1 'polypeptide(L)'
;MPDAAGHLPFYYGSISRAEAEEYLKLAGMKDGLFLLRQCLKNLGGYVLSVVFNIEFHHYPVEKQLNGTYIIVGGKPHCGPGELCEFYSKDADGLCCVLRTPCNRPSGVPCKPGVFDSIRDNMMREYVRQTWNLEGELLEQALISQAPQVEKLVATTAHERMTWYHEDINRKDAERKLYSGAQPDGKFLIRGRKETGTFALSVVYGKTVYHYKIELDKSGKLAIPEGSRFDTLWQLVEYLKLKSDGIITVLTESCSNGKSPISGGAALPPTLPGNRQFLTSRDYTPEPSQGNARILPMDTKVYESPYSDPEELKERKLFLKRDQLLIDEVELGAGNFGSVKKGVYKMKRRHIDVAIKVLKMQNGNEAAIEKEMMKEAEIMYQLNNPYIVRMIGVCQVESLMLVMEMAAAGPLNKFLSSKKEEISISNVTELMHQVSIGMKYLEEHNFVHRDLAARNVLLVNQHYAKISDFGLSKALAPDDSYYTARTGGKWPLKWYAPESITHRKFSSRTDVWSYGVTMWEAYSYGQKPYKKLKGTEVLDFINRGERLPCPANCPKEMYQLMLDCWIFTMAERPNFENVESRMRLYYYSIAKENEEKDKDPATEKKKE
;
A
#
# COMPACT_ATOMS: atom_id res chain seq x y z
N MET A 1 0.81 10.22 -5.20
CA MET A 1 1.45 8.89 -5.47
C MET A 1 2.44 8.96 -6.62
N PRO A 2 3.44 8.06 -6.72
CA PRO A 2 4.41 8.06 -7.81
C PRO A 2 3.79 7.59 -9.14
N ASP A 3 4.06 8.35 -10.19
CA ASP A 3 3.75 7.95 -11.57
C ASP A 3 4.52 6.67 -11.97
N ALA A 4 3.98 5.85 -12.88
CA ALA A 4 4.65 4.61 -13.31
C ALA A 4 6.04 4.86 -13.94
N ALA A 5 6.23 6.03 -14.56
CA ALA A 5 7.52 6.49 -15.08
C ALA A 5 8.39 7.21 -14.03
N GLY A 6 7.92 7.38 -12.78
CA GLY A 6 8.58 8.21 -11.77
C GLY A 6 10.00 7.76 -11.40
N HIS A 7 10.27 6.45 -11.49
CA HIS A 7 11.59 5.87 -11.26
C HIS A 7 12.56 6.08 -12.44
N LEU A 8 12.06 6.41 -13.64
CA LEU A 8 12.89 6.58 -14.83
C LEU A 8 13.65 7.91 -14.74
N PRO A 9 14.99 7.91 -14.92
CA PRO A 9 15.81 9.12 -14.78
C PRO A 9 15.58 10.13 -15.91
N PHE A 10 15.02 9.71 -17.05
CA PHE A 10 14.71 10.54 -18.22
C PHE A 10 13.22 10.93 -18.34
N TYR A 11 12.42 10.68 -17.29
CA TYR A 11 11.04 11.15 -17.21
C TYR A 11 10.99 12.53 -16.55
N TYR A 12 10.33 13.53 -17.11
CA TYR A 12 10.34 14.90 -16.54
C TYR A 12 9.05 15.31 -15.83
N GLY A 13 8.01 14.47 -15.83
CA GLY A 13 6.69 14.85 -15.34
C GLY A 13 5.95 15.77 -16.32
N SER A 14 5.11 16.65 -15.80
CA SER A 14 4.27 17.61 -16.53
C SER A 14 5.03 18.84 -17.01
N ILE A 15 6.01 18.63 -17.88
CA ILE A 15 6.67 19.72 -18.62
C ILE A 15 5.97 19.98 -19.96
N SER A 16 5.99 21.24 -20.38
CA SER A 16 5.50 21.69 -21.68
C SER A 16 6.37 21.17 -22.82
N ARG A 17 5.86 21.28 -24.05
CA ARG A 17 6.63 20.96 -25.27
C ARG A 17 7.90 21.83 -25.37
N ALA A 18 7.79 23.12 -25.08
CA ALA A 18 8.92 24.05 -25.15
C ALA A 18 10.02 23.71 -24.12
N GLU A 19 9.65 23.42 -22.86
CA GLU A 19 10.60 22.97 -21.83
C GLU A 19 11.29 21.65 -22.25
N ALA A 20 10.57 20.72 -22.87
CA ALA A 20 11.14 19.47 -23.36
C ALA A 20 12.17 19.70 -24.48
N GLU A 21 11.83 20.55 -25.44
CA GLU A 21 12.76 20.94 -26.52
C GLU A 21 14.00 21.65 -25.96
N GLU A 22 13.85 22.48 -24.92
CA GLU A 22 14.98 23.13 -24.24
C GLU A 22 15.94 22.13 -23.59
N TYR A 23 15.43 21.14 -22.85
CA TYR A 23 16.27 20.08 -22.27
C TYR A 23 17.01 19.28 -23.36
N LEU A 24 16.34 18.96 -24.46
CA LEU A 24 16.96 18.27 -25.59
C LEU A 24 18.04 19.12 -26.29
N LYS A 25 17.82 20.44 -26.38
CA LYS A 25 18.84 21.39 -26.88
C LYS A 25 20.07 21.41 -25.98
N LEU A 26 19.88 21.55 -24.67
CA LEU A 26 20.97 21.57 -23.69
C LEU A 26 21.75 20.25 -23.65
N ALA A 27 21.08 19.12 -23.92
CA ALA A 27 21.71 17.81 -23.99
C ALA A 27 22.39 17.49 -25.35
N GLY A 28 22.40 18.46 -26.29
CA GLY A 28 23.28 18.43 -27.45
C GLY A 28 22.68 17.91 -28.76
N MET A 29 21.35 17.79 -28.88
CA MET A 29 20.64 17.58 -30.15
C MET A 29 21.12 16.41 -31.02
N LYS A 30 21.63 15.33 -30.41
CA LYS A 30 22.11 14.15 -31.15
C LYS A 30 20.94 13.31 -31.64
N ASP A 31 21.06 12.68 -32.81
CA ASP A 31 20.06 11.75 -33.31
C ASP A 31 19.82 10.59 -32.34
N GLY A 32 18.55 10.32 -32.05
CA GLY A 32 18.12 9.32 -31.06
C GLY A 32 18.24 9.79 -29.61
N LEU A 33 18.57 11.06 -29.35
CA LEU A 33 18.42 11.67 -28.02
C LEU A 33 16.93 11.81 -27.68
N PHE A 34 16.51 11.36 -26.51
CA PHE A 34 15.09 11.37 -26.15
C PHE A 34 14.83 11.64 -24.67
N LEU A 35 13.62 12.10 -24.37
CA LEU A 35 13.08 12.15 -23.01
C LEU A 35 11.60 11.76 -23.00
N LEU A 36 11.10 11.43 -21.81
CA LEU A 36 9.69 11.13 -21.58
C LEU A 36 9.05 12.22 -20.72
N ARG A 37 7.82 12.62 -21.05
CA ARG A 37 7.05 13.59 -20.26
C ARG A 37 5.58 13.19 -20.20
N GLN A 38 4.84 13.72 -19.24
CA GLN A 38 3.41 13.46 -19.09
C GLN A 38 2.61 14.11 -20.22
N CYS A 39 1.54 13.45 -20.67
CA CYS A 39 0.60 14.07 -21.61
C CYS A 39 -0.35 15.00 -20.86
N LEU A 40 -0.38 16.30 -21.23
CA LEU A 40 -1.26 17.30 -20.62
C LEU A 40 -2.73 17.20 -21.08
N LYS A 41 -3.05 16.27 -21.98
CA LYS A 41 -4.40 16.06 -22.54
C LYS A 41 -4.96 14.66 -22.31
N ASN A 42 -4.14 13.72 -21.85
CA ASN A 42 -4.53 12.32 -21.67
C ASN A 42 -4.00 11.84 -20.32
N LEU A 43 -4.93 11.59 -19.40
CA LEU A 43 -4.59 11.12 -18.06
C LEU A 43 -3.90 9.75 -18.13
N GLY A 44 -2.79 9.63 -17.41
CA GLY A 44 -1.94 8.44 -17.41
C GLY A 44 -1.15 8.21 -18.71
N GLY A 45 -1.34 9.04 -19.75
CA GLY A 45 -0.57 8.98 -20.99
C GLY A 45 0.74 9.77 -20.90
N TYR A 46 1.65 9.48 -21.83
CA TYR A 46 2.95 10.15 -21.94
C TYR A 46 3.13 10.79 -23.32
N VAL A 47 4.23 11.52 -23.48
CA VAL A 47 4.74 11.95 -24.78
C VAL A 47 6.22 11.64 -24.82
N LEU A 48 6.62 10.80 -25.77
CA LEU A 48 8.01 10.51 -26.09
C LEU A 48 8.52 11.63 -27.01
N SER A 49 9.53 12.38 -26.56
CA SER A 49 10.13 13.47 -27.33
C SER A 49 11.52 13.05 -27.78
N VAL A 50 11.78 13.08 -29.10
CA VAL A 50 12.98 12.52 -29.74
C VAL A 50 13.60 13.57 -30.66
N VAL A 51 14.93 13.61 -30.71
CA VAL A 51 15.68 14.42 -31.68
C VAL A 51 16.11 13.54 -32.84
N PHE A 52 15.87 14.01 -34.06
CA PHE A 52 16.37 13.39 -35.28
C PHE A 52 16.56 14.47 -36.36
N ASN A 53 17.70 14.46 -37.05
CA ASN A 53 18.07 15.46 -38.07
C ASN A 53 17.98 16.90 -37.53
N ILE A 54 18.34 17.12 -36.26
CA ILE A 54 18.28 18.43 -35.58
C ILE A 54 16.83 18.96 -35.42
N GLU A 55 15.82 18.12 -35.70
CA GLU A 55 14.41 18.42 -35.48
C GLU A 55 13.85 17.67 -34.26
N PHE A 56 12.75 18.20 -33.70
CA PHE A 56 12.04 17.59 -32.58
C PHE A 56 10.81 16.82 -33.06
N HIS A 57 10.74 15.55 -32.68
CA HIS A 57 9.58 14.69 -32.92
C HIS A 57 8.92 14.35 -31.58
N HIS A 58 7.59 14.45 -31.53
CA HIS A 58 6.82 14.17 -30.32
C HIS A 58 5.75 13.14 -30.61
N TYR A 59 5.85 11.99 -29.95
CA TYR A 59 4.97 10.86 -30.13
C TYR A 59 4.07 10.72 -28.90
N PRO A 60 2.75 10.92 -29.03
CA PRO A 60 1.81 10.63 -27.96
C PRO A 60 1.84 9.13 -27.62
N VAL A 61 1.98 8.83 -26.35
CA VAL A 61 1.88 7.48 -25.79
C VAL A 61 0.56 7.39 -25.05
N GLU A 62 -0.36 6.59 -25.57
CA GLU A 62 -1.69 6.42 -25.00
C GLU A 62 -1.70 5.24 -24.02
N LYS A 63 -2.16 5.50 -22.79
CA LYS A 63 -2.51 4.43 -21.85
C LYS A 63 -3.85 3.83 -22.25
N GLN A 64 -3.87 2.53 -22.50
CA GLN A 64 -5.04 1.75 -22.83
C GLN A 64 -5.81 1.33 -21.58
N LEU A 65 -7.09 0.96 -21.73
CA LEU A 65 -7.95 0.49 -20.64
C LEU A 65 -7.41 -0.74 -19.90
N ASN A 66 -6.68 -1.60 -20.62
CA ASN A 66 -6.05 -2.79 -20.04
C ASN A 66 -4.74 -2.47 -19.29
N GLY A 67 -4.35 -1.19 -19.18
CA GLY A 67 -3.15 -0.76 -18.47
C GLY A 67 -1.92 -0.57 -19.37
N THR A 68 -1.93 -1.13 -20.59
CA THR A 68 -0.78 -1.07 -21.50
C THR A 68 -0.62 0.31 -22.15
N TYR A 69 0.57 0.55 -22.70
CA TYR A 69 0.98 1.80 -23.32
C TYR A 69 1.30 1.57 -24.79
N ILE A 70 0.77 2.42 -25.67
CA ILE A 70 0.94 2.30 -27.11
C ILE A 70 1.23 3.66 -27.73
N ILE A 71 2.17 3.72 -28.67
CA ILE A 71 2.29 4.83 -29.61
C ILE A 71 1.36 4.52 -30.79
N VAL A 72 0.60 5.51 -31.27
CA VAL A 72 -0.41 5.32 -32.32
C VAL A 72 0.16 4.51 -33.50
N GLY A 73 -0.43 3.35 -33.79
CA GLY A 73 -0.01 2.44 -34.87
C GLY A 73 1.07 1.41 -34.50
N GLY A 74 1.62 1.47 -33.28
CA GLY A 74 2.64 0.55 -32.76
C GLY A 74 2.08 -0.62 -31.94
N LYS A 75 2.95 -1.23 -31.13
CA LYS A 75 2.61 -2.36 -30.26
C LYS A 75 2.26 -1.92 -28.84
N PRO A 76 1.43 -2.69 -28.11
CA PRO A 76 1.18 -2.44 -26.70
C PRO A 76 2.37 -2.89 -25.84
N HIS A 77 2.68 -2.13 -24.79
CA HIS A 77 3.74 -2.40 -23.81
C HIS A 77 3.21 -2.30 -22.37
N CYS A 78 3.73 -3.09 -21.43
CA CYS A 78 3.19 -3.15 -20.07
C CYS A 78 3.52 -1.88 -19.26
N GLY A 79 4.57 -1.15 -19.65
CA GLY A 79 4.99 0.07 -18.98
C GLY A 79 5.77 1.04 -19.86
N PRO A 80 5.92 2.31 -19.43
CA PRO A 80 6.69 3.32 -20.17
C PRO A 80 8.18 2.98 -20.26
N GLY A 81 8.75 2.30 -19.27
CA GLY A 81 10.14 1.84 -19.29
C GLY A 81 10.36 0.78 -20.38
N GLU A 82 9.52 -0.27 -20.38
CA GLU A 82 9.56 -1.34 -21.38
C GLU A 82 9.31 -0.81 -22.80
N LEU A 83 8.38 0.15 -22.95
CA LEU A 83 8.16 0.85 -24.21
C LEU A 83 9.45 1.50 -24.71
N CYS A 84 10.14 2.27 -23.86
CA CYS A 84 11.41 2.90 -24.24
C CYS A 84 12.50 1.86 -24.54
N GLU A 85 12.56 0.74 -23.83
CA GLU A 85 13.51 -0.35 -24.11
C GLU A 85 13.26 -1.02 -25.46
N PHE A 86 11.99 -1.23 -25.82
CA PHE A 86 11.60 -1.75 -27.13
C PHE A 86 12.02 -0.80 -28.26
N TYR A 87 11.66 0.48 -28.15
CA TYR A 87 11.97 1.49 -29.16
C TYR A 87 13.46 1.86 -29.24
N SER A 88 14.27 1.42 -28.26
CA SER A 88 15.73 1.49 -28.33
C SER A 88 16.35 0.41 -29.25
N LYS A 89 15.59 -0.66 -29.54
CA LYS A 89 16.03 -1.78 -30.39
C LYS A 89 15.42 -1.73 -31.78
N ASP A 90 14.17 -1.29 -31.89
CA ASP A 90 13.41 -1.22 -33.14
C ASP A 90 12.66 0.11 -33.22
N ALA A 91 12.76 0.82 -34.34
CA ALA A 91 12.08 2.10 -34.49
C ALA A 91 10.56 1.93 -34.62
N ASP A 92 10.08 0.81 -35.18
CA ASP A 92 8.66 0.46 -35.33
C ASP A 92 7.72 1.67 -35.62
N GLY A 93 8.08 2.46 -36.64
CA GLY A 93 7.33 3.65 -37.08
C GLY A 93 7.80 5.01 -36.53
N LEU A 94 8.75 5.04 -35.59
CA LEU A 94 9.42 6.27 -35.14
C LEU A 94 10.43 6.78 -36.18
N CYS A 95 10.82 8.06 -36.06
CA CYS A 95 11.80 8.68 -36.94
C CYS A 95 13.18 8.02 -36.87
N CYS A 96 13.57 7.49 -35.69
CA CYS A 96 14.78 6.72 -35.47
C CYS A 96 14.65 5.86 -34.20
N VAL A 97 15.57 4.92 -34.00
CA VAL A 97 15.70 4.18 -32.72
C VAL A 97 16.15 5.10 -31.59
N LEU A 98 15.65 4.83 -30.38
CA LEU A 98 16.09 5.54 -29.17
C LEU A 98 17.53 5.14 -28.83
N ARG A 99 18.41 6.11 -28.58
CA ARG A 99 19.83 5.85 -28.33
C ARG A 99 20.27 6.35 -26.95
N THR A 100 20.09 7.64 -26.72
CA THR A 100 20.62 8.30 -25.52
C THR A 100 19.48 8.92 -24.73
N PRO A 101 19.22 8.46 -23.50
CA PRO A 101 18.25 9.12 -22.65
C PRO A 101 18.80 10.48 -22.19
N CYS A 102 18.01 11.53 -22.38
CA CYS A 102 18.21 12.83 -21.75
C CYS A 102 17.74 12.72 -20.31
N ASN A 103 18.66 12.40 -19.41
CA ASN A 103 18.34 12.26 -17.98
C ASN A 103 18.10 13.64 -17.35
N ARG A 104 17.16 13.69 -16.40
CA ARG A 104 16.93 14.88 -15.55
C ARG A 104 18.27 15.34 -14.95
N PRO A 105 18.55 16.66 -14.94
CA PRO A 105 19.70 17.20 -14.23
C PRO A 105 19.66 16.80 -12.74
N SER A 106 20.83 16.62 -12.13
CA SER A 106 20.93 16.23 -10.73
C SER A 106 20.17 17.21 -9.83
N GLY A 107 19.34 16.68 -8.91
CA GLY A 107 18.53 17.48 -8.00
C GLY A 107 17.23 18.05 -8.56
N VAL A 108 16.93 17.86 -9.86
CA VAL A 108 15.65 18.30 -10.45
C VAL A 108 14.59 17.19 -10.27
N PRO A 109 13.55 17.39 -9.44
CA PRO A 109 12.47 16.43 -9.30
C PRO A 109 11.57 16.41 -10.55
N CYS A 110 10.75 15.36 -10.69
CA CYS A 110 9.67 15.37 -11.68
C CYS A 110 8.72 16.53 -11.39
N LYS A 111 8.31 17.28 -12.43
CA LYS A 111 7.31 18.34 -12.29
C LYS A 111 5.92 17.69 -12.11
N PRO A 112 5.24 17.85 -10.95
CA PRO A 112 3.91 17.27 -10.77
C PRO A 112 2.89 17.97 -11.69
N GLY A 113 2.00 17.18 -12.27
CA GLY A 113 0.91 17.66 -13.12
C GLY A 113 -0.41 17.89 -12.38
N VAL A 114 -1.31 18.64 -13.02
CA VAL A 114 -2.72 18.76 -12.59
C VAL A 114 -3.39 17.37 -12.45
N PHE A 115 -3.00 16.44 -13.30
CA PHE A 115 -3.50 15.07 -13.27
C PHE A 115 -2.95 14.25 -12.09
N ASP A 116 -1.76 14.57 -11.59
CA ASP A 116 -1.19 13.89 -10.42
C ASP A 116 -1.91 14.35 -9.15
N SER A 117 -2.22 15.65 -9.04
CA SER A 117 -3.00 16.19 -7.92
C SER A 117 -4.46 15.72 -7.94
N ILE A 118 -5.11 15.68 -9.12
CA ILE A 118 -6.46 15.10 -9.26
C ILE A 118 -6.46 13.65 -8.80
N ARG A 119 -5.50 12.84 -9.27
CA ARG A 119 -5.41 11.42 -8.90
C ARG A 119 -5.25 11.26 -7.40
N ASP A 120 -4.31 11.99 -6.80
CA ASP A 120 -4.05 11.92 -5.35
C ASP A 120 -5.28 12.31 -4.54
N ASN A 121 -5.96 13.40 -4.91
CA ASN A 121 -7.19 13.84 -4.28
C ASN A 121 -8.33 12.81 -4.39
N MET A 122 -8.51 12.21 -5.58
CA MET A 122 -9.51 11.17 -5.78
C MET A 122 -9.27 9.97 -4.89
N MET A 123 -8.03 9.50 -4.78
CA MET A 123 -7.71 8.34 -3.93
C MET A 123 -7.92 8.65 -2.45
N ARG A 124 -7.48 9.83 -2.00
CA ARG A 124 -7.71 10.33 -0.64
C ARG A 124 -9.18 10.39 -0.29
N GLU A 125 -9.97 10.98 -1.18
CA GLU A 125 -11.41 11.12 -0.98
C GLU A 125 -12.12 9.77 -1.03
N TYR A 126 -11.69 8.86 -1.91
CA TYR A 126 -12.24 7.50 -1.98
C TYR A 126 -12.01 6.74 -0.68
N VAL A 127 -10.78 6.80 -0.15
CA VAL A 127 -10.44 6.15 1.12
C VAL A 127 -11.23 6.76 2.28
N ARG A 128 -11.28 8.10 2.35
CA ARG A 128 -12.05 8.84 3.36
C ARG A 128 -13.52 8.45 3.33
N GLN A 129 -14.16 8.43 2.17
CA GLN A 129 -15.58 8.11 2.06
C GLN A 129 -15.89 6.62 2.28
N THR A 130 -14.98 5.73 1.90
CA THR A 130 -15.20 4.27 1.97
C THR A 130 -14.97 3.73 3.37
N TRP A 131 -13.93 4.20 4.06
CA TRP A 131 -13.52 3.68 5.37
C TRP A 131 -13.56 4.71 6.50
N ASN A 132 -13.99 5.95 6.23
CA ASN A 132 -14.04 7.04 7.23
C ASN A 132 -12.68 7.29 7.92
N LEU A 133 -11.59 7.12 7.18
CA LEU A 133 -10.24 7.33 7.68
C LEU A 133 -9.79 8.77 7.50
N GLU A 134 -9.03 9.27 8.47
CA GLU A 134 -8.42 10.60 8.45
C GLU A 134 -6.99 10.55 9.01
N GLY A 135 -6.25 11.65 8.84
CA GLY A 135 -4.89 11.82 9.36
C GLY A 135 -3.93 10.72 8.91
N GLU A 136 -3.06 10.28 9.82
CA GLU A 136 -2.05 9.26 9.52
C GLU A 136 -2.64 7.93 9.06
N LEU A 137 -3.81 7.51 9.57
CA LEU A 137 -4.43 6.25 9.16
C LEU A 137 -4.80 6.28 7.67
N LEU A 138 -5.31 7.41 7.18
CA LEU A 138 -5.57 7.60 5.75
C LEU A 138 -4.27 7.60 4.94
N GLU A 139 -3.21 8.26 5.41
CA GLU A 139 -1.92 8.25 4.71
C GLU A 139 -1.34 6.84 4.62
N GLN A 140 -1.35 6.09 5.72
CA GLN A 140 -0.84 4.72 5.78
C GLN A 140 -1.63 3.78 4.86
N ALA A 141 -2.94 3.97 4.76
CA ALA A 141 -3.80 3.24 3.85
C ALA A 141 -3.39 3.47 2.39
N LEU A 142 -3.19 4.74 2.01
CA LEU A 142 -2.77 5.11 0.68
C LEU A 142 -1.36 4.64 0.36
N ILE A 143 -0.43 4.75 1.30
CA ILE A 143 0.94 4.28 1.12
C ILE A 143 0.96 2.78 0.86
N SER A 144 0.17 1.97 1.57
CA SER A 144 0.20 0.52 1.36
C SER A 144 -0.67 0.04 0.21
N GLN A 145 -1.84 0.64 0.00
CA GLN A 145 -2.90 0.08 -0.86
C GLN A 145 -3.16 0.92 -2.11
N ALA A 146 -2.27 1.87 -2.40
CA ALA A 146 -2.27 2.72 -3.57
C ALA A 146 -2.72 2.02 -4.87
N PRO A 147 -2.06 0.93 -5.33
CA PRO A 147 -2.44 0.27 -6.58
C PRO A 147 -3.87 -0.28 -6.55
N GLN A 148 -4.30 -0.84 -5.43
CA GLN A 148 -5.64 -1.41 -5.26
C GLN A 148 -6.70 -0.30 -5.23
N VAL A 149 -6.44 0.79 -4.52
CA VAL A 149 -7.31 1.96 -4.47
C VAL A 149 -7.41 2.61 -5.84
N GLU A 150 -6.30 2.75 -6.59
CA GLU A 150 -6.32 3.22 -7.98
C GLU A 150 -7.29 2.38 -8.84
N LYS A 151 -7.26 1.05 -8.70
CA LYS A 151 -8.16 0.13 -9.42
C LYS A 151 -9.63 0.32 -9.03
N LEU A 152 -9.92 0.47 -7.73
CA LEU A 152 -11.29 0.70 -7.26
C LEU A 152 -11.84 2.06 -7.73
N VAL A 153 -10.98 3.09 -7.70
CA VAL A 153 -11.26 4.42 -8.26
C VAL A 153 -11.53 4.34 -9.76
N ALA A 154 -10.74 3.52 -10.48
CA ALA A 154 -10.84 3.33 -11.92
C ALA A 154 -12.12 2.60 -12.37
N THR A 155 -12.72 1.77 -11.51
CA THR A 155 -13.78 0.83 -11.93
C THR A 155 -15.16 1.22 -11.43
N THR A 156 -15.35 1.36 -10.12
CA THR A 156 -16.69 1.46 -9.51
C THR A 156 -16.92 2.75 -8.73
N ALA A 157 -15.89 3.60 -8.57
CA ALA A 157 -16.01 4.74 -7.66
C ALA A 157 -17.06 5.77 -8.06
N HIS A 158 -17.35 5.94 -9.36
CA HIS A 158 -18.36 6.89 -9.83
C HIS A 158 -19.76 6.57 -9.31
N GLU A 159 -20.09 5.31 -9.04
CA GLU A 159 -21.40 4.88 -8.51
C GLU A 159 -21.64 5.35 -7.07
N ARG A 160 -20.55 5.57 -6.32
CA ARG A 160 -20.57 6.04 -4.94
C ARG A 160 -20.63 7.57 -4.84
N MET A 161 -20.45 8.28 -5.95
CA MET A 161 -20.38 9.73 -5.96
C MET A 161 -21.76 10.36 -5.81
N THR A 162 -21.83 11.43 -5.01
CA THR A 162 -23.07 12.19 -4.77
C THR A 162 -23.59 12.86 -6.04
N TRP A 163 -22.71 13.17 -7.00
CA TRP A 163 -23.06 13.78 -8.30
C TRP A 163 -23.54 12.78 -9.35
N TYR A 164 -23.47 11.47 -9.10
CA TYR A 164 -23.94 10.44 -10.03
C TYR A 164 -25.34 9.95 -9.66
N HIS A 165 -26.30 10.04 -10.59
CA HIS A 165 -27.72 9.75 -10.35
C HIS A 165 -28.21 8.51 -11.11
N GLU A 166 -27.33 7.54 -11.38
CA GLU A 166 -27.69 6.28 -12.03
C GLU A 166 -28.46 6.54 -13.34
N ASP A 167 -29.58 5.88 -13.62
CA ASP A 167 -30.28 5.90 -14.91
C ASP A 167 -31.45 6.91 -15.01
N ILE A 168 -31.42 8.00 -14.24
CA ILE A 168 -32.47 9.05 -14.34
C ILE A 168 -32.58 9.62 -15.77
N ASN A 169 -33.82 9.94 -16.17
CA ASN A 169 -34.06 10.51 -17.49
C ASN A 169 -33.71 12.02 -17.55
N ARG A 170 -33.69 12.58 -18.77
CA ARG A 170 -33.33 13.99 -19.00
C ARG A 170 -34.24 14.97 -18.25
N LYS A 171 -35.56 14.72 -18.21
CA LYS A 171 -36.53 15.61 -17.57
C LYS A 171 -36.39 15.60 -16.05
N ASP A 172 -36.11 14.43 -15.47
CA ASP A 172 -35.89 14.30 -14.02
C ASP A 172 -34.56 14.94 -13.59
N ALA A 173 -33.53 14.84 -14.42
CA ALA A 173 -32.28 15.57 -14.24
C ALA A 173 -32.48 17.09 -14.24
N GLU A 174 -33.22 17.61 -15.23
CA GLU A 174 -33.59 19.03 -15.31
C GLU A 174 -34.37 19.44 -14.05
N ARG A 175 -35.39 18.68 -13.64
CA ARG A 175 -36.18 18.95 -12.44
C ARG A 175 -35.31 19.03 -11.18
N LYS A 176 -34.38 18.08 -11.00
CA LYS A 176 -33.43 18.07 -9.87
C LYS A 176 -32.51 19.29 -9.88
N LEU A 177 -31.99 19.70 -11.04
CA LEU A 177 -31.12 20.87 -11.15
C LEU A 177 -31.86 22.18 -10.91
N TYR A 178 -33.10 22.29 -11.40
CA TYR A 178 -33.97 23.45 -11.14
C TYR A 178 -34.49 23.52 -9.70
N SER A 179 -34.43 22.41 -8.96
CA SER A 179 -34.80 22.37 -7.55
C SER A 179 -33.75 23.08 -6.68
N GLY A 180 -34.21 24.06 -5.89
CA GLY A 180 -33.37 24.85 -4.99
C GLY A 180 -32.56 25.94 -5.71
N ALA A 181 -31.37 26.24 -5.20
CA ALA A 181 -30.47 27.24 -5.79
C ALA A 181 -29.97 26.77 -7.18
N GLN A 182 -29.80 27.73 -8.10
CA GLN A 182 -29.36 27.48 -9.48
C GLN A 182 -28.12 28.31 -9.83
N PRO A 183 -27.00 28.16 -9.09
CA PRO A 183 -25.76 28.84 -9.44
C PRO A 183 -25.17 28.24 -10.71
N ASP A 184 -24.37 29.06 -11.40
CA ASP A 184 -23.62 28.61 -12.58
C ASP A 184 -22.62 27.52 -12.19
N GLY A 185 -22.57 26.47 -13.01
CA GLY A 185 -21.73 25.30 -12.80
C GLY A 185 -22.35 24.19 -11.95
N LYS A 186 -23.58 24.37 -11.40
CA LYS A 186 -24.30 23.30 -10.71
C LYS A 186 -24.53 22.12 -11.66
N PHE A 187 -24.15 20.90 -11.26
CA PHE A 187 -24.16 19.76 -12.20
C PHE A 187 -24.60 18.42 -11.60
N LEU A 188 -24.92 17.47 -12.48
CA LEU A 188 -25.02 16.04 -12.19
C LEU A 188 -24.62 15.20 -13.40
N ILE A 189 -24.25 13.94 -13.16
CA ILE A 189 -24.05 12.93 -14.21
C ILE A 189 -25.10 11.83 -14.06
N ARG A 190 -25.60 11.35 -15.19
CA ARG A 190 -26.54 10.23 -15.29
C ARG A 190 -26.11 9.25 -16.36
N GLY A 191 -26.31 7.96 -16.10
CA GLY A 191 -26.26 6.90 -17.08
C GLY A 191 -27.31 7.09 -18.17
N ARG A 192 -27.02 6.56 -19.35
CA ARG A 192 -27.96 6.48 -20.48
C ARG A 192 -28.25 5.00 -20.76
N LYS A 193 -29.31 4.77 -21.54
CA LYS A 193 -29.74 3.41 -21.94
C LYS A 193 -28.68 2.63 -22.72
N GLU A 194 -27.81 3.34 -23.43
CA GLU A 194 -26.72 2.74 -24.19
C GLU A 194 -25.52 2.52 -23.26
N THR A 195 -25.06 1.26 -23.17
CA THR A 195 -24.00 0.83 -22.25
C THR A 195 -22.73 1.65 -22.46
N GLY A 196 -22.15 2.17 -21.38
CA GLY A 196 -20.94 2.98 -21.44
C GLY A 196 -21.14 4.42 -21.92
N THR A 197 -22.39 4.87 -22.09
CA THR A 197 -22.69 6.27 -22.41
C THR A 197 -23.35 6.98 -21.24
N PHE A 198 -22.94 8.22 -21.01
CA PHE A 198 -23.43 9.05 -19.92
C PHE A 198 -23.85 10.42 -20.43
N ALA A 199 -24.54 11.18 -19.58
CA ALA A 199 -24.87 12.57 -19.83
C ALA A 199 -24.47 13.42 -18.62
N LEU A 200 -23.71 14.47 -18.89
CA LEU A 200 -23.43 15.54 -17.94
C LEU A 200 -24.46 16.64 -18.13
N SER A 201 -25.19 16.98 -17.08
CA SER A 201 -26.17 18.07 -17.07
C SER A 201 -25.64 19.21 -16.19
N VAL A 202 -25.52 20.42 -16.73
CA VAL A 202 -24.90 21.60 -16.07
C VAL A 202 -25.82 22.82 -16.16
N VAL A 203 -25.95 23.58 -15.08
CA VAL A 203 -26.67 24.86 -15.04
C VAL A 203 -25.74 26.00 -15.44
N TYR A 204 -26.17 26.85 -16.36
CA TYR A 204 -25.53 28.12 -16.67
C TYR A 204 -26.58 29.15 -17.10
N GLY A 205 -26.54 30.36 -16.54
CA GLY A 205 -27.53 31.39 -16.82
C GLY A 205 -28.97 30.91 -16.53
N LYS A 206 -29.17 30.15 -15.45
CA LYS A 206 -30.44 29.50 -15.07
C LYS A 206 -31.01 28.53 -16.11
N THR A 207 -30.20 28.10 -17.07
CA THR A 207 -30.58 27.12 -18.11
C THR A 207 -29.77 25.85 -17.95
N VAL A 208 -30.39 24.68 -18.13
CA VAL A 208 -29.68 23.39 -18.06
C VAL A 208 -29.18 22.98 -19.44
N TYR A 209 -27.87 22.83 -19.57
CA TYR A 209 -27.17 22.30 -20.74
C TYR A 209 -26.86 20.81 -20.54
N HIS A 210 -26.91 20.04 -21.62
CA HIS A 210 -26.67 18.59 -21.58
C HIS A 210 -25.54 18.21 -22.54
N TYR A 211 -24.48 17.63 -21.99
CA TYR A 211 -23.32 17.15 -22.72
C TYR A 211 -23.33 15.63 -22.74
N LYS A 212 -23.13 15.05 -23.93
CA LYS A 212 -22.99 13.60 -24.08
C LYS A 212 -21.56 13.21 -23.69
N ILE A 213 -21.43 12.17 -22.88
CA ILE A 213 -20.14 11.54 -22.56
C ILE A 213 -20.18 10.15 -23.19
N GLU A 214 -19.19 9.84 -24.01
CA GLU A 214 -19.09 8.57 -24.71
C GLU A 214 -17.71 7.95 -24.56
N LEU A 215 -17.66 6.64 -24.68
CA LEU A 215 -16.42 5.91 -24.89
C LEU A 215 -15.97 6.13 -26.33
N ASP A 216 -14.73 6.60 -26.51
CA ASP A 216 -14.11 6.65 -27.82
C ASP A 216 -13.61 5.27 -28.28
N LYS A 217 -12.98 5.20 -29.45
CA LYS A 217 -12.43 3.95 -30.00
C LYS A 217 -11.32 3.33 -29.13
N SER A 218 -10.69 4.11 -28.25
CA SER A 218 -9.70 3.63 -27.28
C SER A 218 -10.33 3.18 -25.96
N GLY A 219 -11.65 3.29 -25.84
CA GLY A 219 -12.40 2.98 -24.62
C GLY A 219 -12.26 4.04 -23.53
N LYS A 220 -11.85 5.27 -23.87
CA LYS A 220 -11.78 6.39 -22.92
C LYS A 220 -13.04 7.24 -22.99
N LEU A 221 -13.47 7.75 -21.84
CA LEU A 221 -14.59 8.67 -21.71
C LEU A 221 -14.18 10.08 -22.15
N ALA A 222 -14.96 10.67 -23.04
CA ALA A 222 -14.77 12.06 -23.48
C ALA A 222 -16.11 12.76 -23.72
N ILE A 223 -16.08 14.08 -23.53
CA ILE A 223 -17.08 14.99 -24.12
C ILE A 223 -16.62 15.28 -25.57
N PRO A 224 -17.52 15.43 -26.55
CA PRO A 224 -17.14 15.77 -27.93
C PRO A 224 -16.12 16.92 -27.98
N GLU A 225 -15.00 16.70 -28.69
CA GLU A 225 -13.85 17.62 -28.83
C GLU A 225 -13.07 17.94 -27.53
N GLY A 226 -13.40 17.31 -26.40
CA GLY A 226 -12.74 17.48 -25.12
C GLY A 226 -11.59 16.49 -24.85
N SER A 227 -10.98 16.63 -23.68
CA SER A 227 -9.95 15.73 -23.17
C SER A 227 -10.52 14.32 -22.87
N ARG A 228 -9.63 13.32 -22.85
CA ARG A 228 -9.97 11.90 -22.66
C ARG A 228 -9.63 11.44 -21.25
N PHE A 229 -10.52 10.65 -20.65
CA PHE A 229 -10.43 10.17 -19.27
C PHE A 229 -10.71 8.68 -19.16
N ASP A 230 -10.10 8.00 -18.20
CA ASP A 230 -10.38 6.59 -17.95
C ASP A 230 -11.67 6.40 -17.14
N THR A 231 -12.07 7.41 -16.36
CA THR A 231 -13.29 7.38 -15.53
C THR A 231 -14.11 8.66 -15.57
N LEU A 232 -15.38 8.53 -15.22
CA LEU A 232 -16.27 9.68 -15.00
C LEU A 232 -15.77 10.61 -13.90
N TRP A 233 -15.17 10.05 -12.84
CA TRP A 233 -14.72 10.88 -11.73
C TRP A 233 -13.51 11.74 -12.11
N GLN A 234 -12.56 11.19 -12.88
CA GLN A 234 -11.45 11.97 -13.43
C GLN A 234 -11.94 13.09 -14.35
N LEU A 235 -12.94 12.79 -15.20
CA LEU A 235 -13.61 13.78 -16.04
C LEU A 235 -14.21 14.91 -15.19
N VAL A 236 -14.96 14.58 -14.12
CA VAL A 236 -15.59 15.58 -13.25
C VAL A 236 -14.54 16.46 -12.55
N GLU A 237 -13.50 15.88 -11.94
CA GLU A 237 -12.47 16.66 -11.25
C GLU A 237 -11.70 17.57 -12.21
N TYR A 238 -11.45 17.11 -13.43
CA TYR A 238 -10.85 17.96 -14.46
C TYR A 238 -11.77 19.12 -14.86
N LEU A 239 -13.06 18.86 -15.07
CA LEU A 239 -14.03 19.86 -15.50
C LEU A 239 -14.36 20.91 -14.42
N LYS A 240 -14.08 20.62 -13.15
CA LYS A 240 -14.08 21.63 -12.07
C LYS A 240 -12.96 22.65 -12.22
N LEU A 241 -11.85 22.27 -12.86
CA LEU A 241 -10.68 23.14 -13.06
C LEU A 241 -10.70 23.83 -14.41
N LYS A 242 -11.18 23.15 -15.46
CA LYS A 242 -11.15 23.65 -16.84
C LYS A 242 -12.40 23.22 -17.58
N SER A 243 -13.09 24.15 -18.24
CA SER A 243 -14.35 23.86 -18.92
C SER A 243 -14.20 22.93 -20.14
N ASP A 244 -13.11 23.05 -20.89
CA ASP A 244 -12.71 22.08 -21.94
C ASP A 244 -13.85 21.58 -22.85
N GLY A 245 -14.63 22.53 -23.40
CA GLY A 245 -15.75 22.24 -24.31
C GLY A 245 -17.15 22.34 -23.66
N ILE A 246 -17.24 22.51 -22.34
CA ILE A 246 -18.51 22.84 -21.67
C ILE A 246 -18.64 24.35 -21.44
N ILE A 247 -19.86 24.84 -21.20
CA ILE A 247 -20.18 26.28 -21.14
C ILE A 247 -19.54 27.00 -19.95
N THR A 248 -19.34 26.31 -18.83
CA THR A 248 -18.73 26.85 -17.61
C THR A 248 -18.10 25.72 -16.79
N VAL A 249 -17.08 26.02 -15.97
CA VAL A 249 -16.50 25.02 -15.07
C VAL A 249 -17.53 24.45 -14.10
N LEU A 250 -17.36 23.20 -13.70
CA LEU A 250 -18.22 22.57 -12.71
C LEU A 250 -17.96 23.18 -11.33
N THR A 251 -19.03 23.49 -10.60
CA THR A 251 -18.94 24.12 -9.26
C THR A 251 -19.53 23.18 -8.21
N GLU A 252 -20.81 23.33 -7.90
CA GLU A 252 -21.52 22.51 -6.91
C GLU A 252 -22.18 21.29 -7.56
N SER A 253 -22.16 20.17 -6.84
CA SER A 253 -22.88 18.97 -7.28
C SER A 253 -24.33 18.98 -6.81
N CYS A 254 -25.25 18.61 -7.70
CA CYS A 254 -26.59 18.25 -7.30
C CYS A 254 -26.54 16.86 -6.64
N SER A 255 -26.80 16.80 -5.34
CA SER A 255 -26.75 15.54 -4.58
C SER A 255 -27.87 14.58 -5.00
N ASN A 256 -27.53 13.31 -5.16
CA ASN A 256 -28.47 12.21 -5.38
C ASN A 256 -29.23 11.77 -4.11
N GLY A 257 -28.99 12.39 -2.96
CA GLY A 257 -29.60 12.01 -1.69
C GLY A 257 -28.88 10.88 -0.96
N LYS A 258 -27.80 10.33 -1.54
CA LYS A 258 -26.79 9.61 -0.76
C LYS A 258 -26.14 10.66 0.14
N SER A 259 -26.28 10.54 1.46
CA SER A 259 -25.50 11.39 2.37
C SER A 259 -24.01 11.25 2.03
N PRO A 260 -23.18 12.30 2.11
CA PRO A 260 -21.77 12.03 2.43
C PRO A 260 -21.83 11.15 3.66
N ILE A 261 -21.23 9.94 3.63
CA ILE A 261 -21.40 8.96 4.71
C ILE A 261 -20.82 9.58 5.98
N SER A 262 -21.66 10.27 6.72
CA SER A 262 -21.38 10.87 8.01
C SER A 262 -22.36 10.24 8.99
N GLY A 263 -21.78 9.57 9.98
CA GLY A 263 -22.45 9.27 11.25
C GLY A 263 -23.61 8.27 11.18
N GLY A 264 -23.34 7.05 10.76
CA GLY A 264 -24.20 5.91 11.07
C GLY A 264 -23.35 4.74 11.53
N ALA A 265 -23.24 4.54 12.84
CA ALA A 265 -22.69 3.31 13.39
C ALA A 265 -23.39 2.13 12.71
N ALA A 266 -22.64 1.28 12.02
CA ALA A 266 -23.17 0.04 11.49
C ALA A 266 -23.85 -0.71 12.65
N LEU A 267 -25.18 -0.77 12.62
CA LEU A 267 -25.92 -1.65 13.51
C LEU A 267 -25.40 -3.07 13.27
N PRO A 268 -25.06 -3.81 14.34
CA PRO A 268 -24.67 -5.21 14.17
C PRO A 268 -25.86 -5.97 13.58
N PRO A 269 -25.64 -6.93 12.66
CA PRO A 269 -26.71 -7.80 12.21
C PRO A 269 -27.27 -8.55 13.43
N THR A 270 -28.59 -8.49 13.57
CA THR A 270 -29.36 -9.21 14.57
C THR A 270 -29.10 -10.71 14.46
N LEU A 271 -28.65 -11.31 15.56
CA LEU A 271 -28.49 -12.76 15.71
C LEU A 271 -29.85 -13.46 15.53
N PRO A 272 -29.98 -14.50 14.68
CA PRO A 272 -31.03 -15.49 14.85
C PRO A 272 -30.67 -16.33 16.08
N GLY A 273 -31.54 -16.32 17.09
CA GLY A 273 -31.41 -17.20 18.23
C GLY A 273 -31.61 -18.66 17.84
N ASN A 274 -30.55 -19.48 17.99
CA ASN A 274 -30.64 -20.76 18.69
C ASN A 274 -29.24 -21.32 18.92
N ARG A 275 -28.89 -21.54 20.20
CA ARG A 275 -27.68 -22.25 20.61
C ARG A 275 -27.85 -23.74 20.32
N GLN A 276 -26.98 -24.30 19.50
CA GLN A 276 -26.55 -25.69 19.63
C GLN A 276 -25.02 -25.72 19.64
N PHE A 277 -24.48 -26.33 20.70
CA PHE A 277 -23.06 -26.56 20.89
C PHE A 277 -22.55 -27.50 19.80
N LEU A 278 -21.52 -27.08 19.04
CA LEU A 278 -20.78 -27.96 18.13
C LEU A 278 -19.29 -27.94 18.51
N THR A 279 -18.77 -29.15 18.63
CA THR A 279 -17.44 -29.53 19.07
C THR A 279 -16.35 -29.25 18.04
N SER A 280 -15.21 -28.79 18.54
CA SER A 280 -13.84 -28.82 18.01
C SER A 280 -13.57 -29.52 16.66
N ARG A 281 -12.94 -28.73 15.78
CA ARG A 281 -11.99 -29.00 14.66
C ARG A 281 -12.50 -28.34 13.38
N ASP A 282 -11.65 -27.50 12.80
CA ASP A 282 -11.86 -26.67 11.61
C ASP A 282 -12.66 -25.38 11.84
N TYR A 283 -11.96 -24.37 12.38
CA TYR A 283 -12.35 -22.97 12.20
C TYR A 283 -11.87 -22.51 10.83
N THR A 284 -12.67 -22.76 9.80
CA THR A 284 -12.62 -22.01 8.55
C THR A 284 -13.36 -20.68 8.77
N PRO A 285 -12.77 -19.51 8.46
CA PRO A 285 -13.54 -18.27 8.46
C PRO A 285 -14.72 -18.42 7.48
N GLU A 286 -15.89 -17.90 7.86
CA GLU A 286 -17.08 -17.96 6.99
C GLU A 286 -16.75 -17.41 5.59
N PRO A 287 -17.20 -18.08 4.51
CA PRO A 287 -17.01 -17.58 3.17
C PRO A 287 -17.86 -16.32 3.00
N SER A 288 -17.22 -15.15 2.96
CA SER A 288 -17.87 -13.94 2.48
C SER A 288 -18.33 -14.19 1.04
N GLN A 289 -19.63 -14.03 0.80
CA GLN A 289 -20.21 -14.12 -0.53
C GLN A 289 -19.53 -13.09 -1.46
N GLY A 290 -18.66 -13.59 -2.35
CA GLY A 290 -17.99 -12.83 -3.42
C GLY A 290 -16.48 -13.05 -3.45
N ASN A 291 -15.92 -13.35 -4.62
CA ASN A 291 -14.48 -13.47 -4.93
C ASN A 291 -13.67 -12.16 -4.75
N ALA A 292 -14.06 -11.26 -3.85
CA ALA A 292 -13.44 -9.95 -3.68
C ALA A 292 -12.26 -10.03 -2.70
N ARG A 293 -11.12 -9.46 -3.11
CA ARG A 293 -9.92 -9.28 -2.27
C ARG A 293 -10.25 -8.41 -1.05
N ILE A 294 -10.00 -8.93 0.15
CA ILE A 294 -10.14 -8.19 1.42
C ILE A 294 -8.92 -7.28 1.59
N LEU A 295 -9.14 -5.97 1.72
CA LEU A 295 -8.09 -4.98 1.98
C LEU A 295 -7.82 -4.86 3.47
N PRO A 296 -6.63 -4.37 3.89
CA PRO A 296 -6.33 -4.15 5.31
C PRO A 296 -7.39 -3.27 6.02
N MET A 297 -7.90 -2.24 5.35
CA MET A 297 -8.93 -1.32 5.87
C MET A 297 -10.30 -1.98 6.14
N ASP A 298 -10.58 -3.11 5.49
CA ASP A 298 -11.84 -3.84 5.68
C ASP A 298 -11.84 -4.63 7.00
N THR A 299 -10.68 -4.71 7.67
CA THR A 299 -10.50 -5.46 8.92
C THR A 299 -10.71 -4.58 10.16
N LYS A 300 -11.22 -5.18 11.24
CA LYS A 300 -11.45 -4.48 12.51
C LYS A 300 -10.17 -4.05 13.25
N VAL A 301 -9.01 -4.52 12.82
CA VAL A 301 -7.70 -4.28 13.48
C VAL A 301 -6.84 -3.27 12.72
N TYR A 302 -7.36 -2.69 11.62
CA TYR A 302 -6.65 -1.62 10.93
C TYR A 302 -6.57 -0.37 11.81
N GLU A 303 -7.70 0.07 12.34
CA GLU A 303 -7.77 1.14 13.32
C GLU A 303 -7.47 0.63 14.73
N SER A 304 -7.01 1.53 15.60
CA SER A 304 -6.84 1.21 17.02
C SER A 304 -8.20 0.90 17.66
N PRO A 305 -8.28 -0.04 18.61
CA PRO A 305 -9.51 -0.24 19.36
C PRO A 305 -9.94 1.02 20.14
N TYR A 306 -9.00 1.94 20.38
CA TYR A 306 -9.21 3.23 21.03
C TYR A 306 -9.39 4.40 20.05
N SER A 307 -9.65 4.15 18.75
CA SER A 307 -10.02 5.21 17.80
C SER A 307 -11.41 5.81 18.10
N ASP A 308 -12.31 5.06 18.77
CA ASP A 308 -13.58 5.61 19.29
C ASP A 308 -13.27 6.57 20.46
N PRO A 309 -13.65 7.86 20.40
CA PRO A 309 -13.41 8.83 21.47
C PRO A 309 -13.96 8.39 22.84
N GLU A 310 -15.05 7.61 22.88
CA GLU A 310 -15.63 7.11 24.12
C GLU A 310 -14.83 5.95 24.72
N GLU A 311 -14.20 5.12 23.88
CA GLU A 311 -13.29 4.06 24.34
C GLU A 311 -11.93 4.64 24.72
N LEU A 312 -11.47 5.69 24.04
CA LEU A 312 -10.21 6.38 24.34
C LEU A 312 -10.19 6.96 25.76
N LYS A 313 -11.32 7.45 26.27
CA LYS A 313 -11.46 7.94 27.65
C LYS A 313 -11.19 6.86 28.71
N GLU A 314 -11.43 5.60 28.37
CA GLU A 314 -11.22 4.45 29.27
C GLU A 314 -9.85 3.78 29.07
N ARG A 315 -9.03 4.28 28.13
CA ARG A 315 -7.74 3.71 27.76
C ARG A 315 -6.77 3.72 28.95
N LYS A 316 -6.52 2.54 29.54
CA LYS A 316 -5.61 2.33 30.69
C LYS A 316 -4.63 1.20 30.38
N LEU A 317 -3.38 1.39 30.79
CA LEU A 317 -2.35 0.38 30.61
C LEU A 317 -2.72 -0.91 31.36
N PHE A 318 -3.13 -0.81 32.62
CA PHE A 318 -3.56 -1.97 33.42
C PHE A 318 -5.03 -2.29 33.19
N LEU A 319 -5.26 -3.46 32.60
CA LEU A 319 -6.58 -4.02 32.30
C LEU A 319 -7.07 -4.86 33.49
N LYS A 320 -8.36 -4.80 33.76
CA LYS A 320 -8.97 -5.62 34.82
C LYS A 320 -9.15 -7.06 34.32
N ARG A 321 -8.84 -8.03 35.20
CA ARG A 321 -8.92 -9.46 34.84
C ARG A 321 -10.35 -9.92 34.50
N ASP A 322 -11.37 -9.33 35.13
CA ASP A 322 -12.80 -9.62 34.88
C ASP A 322 -13.27 -9.22 33.47
N GLN A 323 -12.53 -8.32 32.81
CA GLN A 323 -12.78 -7.90 31.42
C GLN A 323 -12.11 -8.83 30.39
N LEU A 324 -11.27 -9.79 30.82
CA LEU A 324 -10.54 -10.70 29.95
C LEU A 324 -11.12 -12.10 30.00
N LEU A 325 -11.63 -12.60 28.87
CA LEU A 325 -11.99 -14.00 28.70
C LEU A 325 -10.84 -14.69 27.97
N ILE A 326 -10.19 -15.64 28.62
CA ILE A 326 -9.02 -16.35 28.07
C ILE A 326 -9.47 -17.73 27.63
N ASP A 327 -9.20 -18.08 26.38
CA ASP A 327 -9.47 -19.40 25.84
C ASP A 327 -8.45 -20.42 26.39
N GLU A 328 -8.83 -21.69 26.46
CA GLU A 328 -7.92 -22.78 26.79
C GLU A 328 -6.96 -23.06 25.63
N VAL A 329 -7.35 -22.72 24.41
CA VAL A 329 -6.55 -22.94 23.19
C VAL A 329 -5.31 -22.06 23.18
N GLU A 330 -4.15 -22.70 23.19
CA GLU A 330 -2.85 -22.05 22.97
C GLU A 330 -2.62 -21.84 21.46
N LEU A 331 -2.36 -20.59 21.08
CA LEU A 331 -2.02 -20.21 19.70
C LEU A 331 -0.54 -20.54 19.37
N GLY A 332 0.30 -20.56 20.40
CA GLY A 332 1.68 -21.04 20.33
C GLY A 332 2.48 -20.69 21.58
N ALA A 333 3.65 -21.30 21.72
CA ALA A 333 4.62 -20.99 22.77
C ALA A 333 5.99 -20.65 22.18
N GLY A 334 6.70 -19.76 22.88
CA GLY A 334 8.05 -19.35 22.56
C GLY A 334 8.92 -19.19 23.81
N ASN A 335 10.11 -18.64 23.63
CA ASN A 335 11.08 -18.43 24.72
C ASN A 335 10.53 -17.55 25.85
N PHE A 336 9.62 -16.63 25.52
CA PHE A 336 9.09 -15.61 26.44
C PHE A 336 7.78 -16.03 27.12
N GLY A 337 7.17 -17.16 26.72
CA GLY A 337 5.89 -17.59 27.29
C GLY A 337 4.98 -18.31 26.30
N SER A 338 3.72 -18.48 26.70
CA SER A 338 2.64 -19.04 25.89
C SER A 338 1.67 -17.95 25.46
N VAL A 339 1.21 -17.99 24.22
CA VAL A 339 0.21 -17.09 23.66
C VAL A 339 -1.12 -17.82 23.58
N LYS A 340 -2.16 -17.26 24.19
CA LYS A 340 -3.52 -17.78 24.18
C LYS A 340 -4.45 -16.83 23.43
N LYS A 341 -5.52 -17.37 22.85
CA LYS A 341 -6.61 -16.55 22.34
C LYS A 341 -7.43 -16.01 23.51
N GLY A 342 -8.03 -14.85 23.34
CA GLY A 342 -9.02 -14.34 24.29
C GLY A 342 -9.92 -13.27 23.69
N VAL A 343 -10.81 -12.77 24.54
CA VAL A 343 -11.71 -11.66 24.25
C VAL A 343 -11.56 -10.62 25.34
N TYR A 344 -11.34 -9.37 24.95
CA TYR A 344 -11.34 -8.23 25.87
C TYR A 344 -12.67 -7.47 25.78
N LYS A 345 -13.33 -7.33 26.93
CA LYS A 345 -14.60 -6.62 27.09
C LYS A 345 -14.34 -5.13 27.30
N MET A 346 -14.55 -4.35 26.24
CA MET A 346 -14.55 -2.89 26.28
C MET A 346 -15.93 -2.35 26.67
N LYS A 347 -16.09 -1.02 26.72
CA LYS A 347 -17.33 -0.37 27.16
C LYS A 347 -18.47 -0.60 26.18
N ARG A 348 -18.20 -0.49 24.88
CA ARG A 348 -19.21 -0.55 23.81
C ARG A 348 -19.13 -1.83 22.98
N ARG A 349 -18.00 -2.53 23.02
CA ARG A 349 -17.74 -3.73 22.20
C ARG A 349 -16.86 -4.75 22.90
N HIS A 350 -16.84 -5.95 22.34
CA HIS A 350 -15.86 -6.98 22.66
C HIS A 350 -14.89 -7.11 21.49
N ILE A 351 -13.60 -7.26 21.78
CA ILE A 351 -12.56 -7.44 20.75
C ILE A 351 -11.80 -8.75 20.98
N ASP A 352 -11.48 -9.44 19.89
CA ASP A 352 -10.58 -10.59 19.92
C ASP A 352 -9.15 -10.11 20.20
N VAL A 353 -8.47 -10.80 21.12
CA VAL A 353 -7.11 -10.46 21.56
C VAL A 353 -6.23 -11.71 21.59
N ALA A 354 -4.93 -11.47 21.41
CA ALA A 354 -3.89 -12.44 21.73
C ALA A 354 -3.28 -12.09 23.10
N ILE A 355 -3.20 -13.08 23.99
CA ILE A 355 -2.76 -12.89 25.37
C ILE A 355 -1.47 -13.67 25.57
N LYS A 356 -0.34 -12.95 25.68
CA LYS A 356 0.96 -13.56 25.96
C LYS A 356 1.16 -13.64 27.46
N VAL A 357 1.12 -14.86 27.99
CA VAL A 357 1.38 -15.16 29.41
C VAL A 357 2.88 -15.38 29.55
N LEU A 358 3.53 -14.47 30.29
CA LEU A 358 4.97 -14.53 30.50
C LEU A 358 5.30 -15.60 31.54
N LYS A 359 6.30 -16.44 31.24
CA LYS A 359 6.79 -17.46 32.18
C LYS A 359 7.81 -16.83 33.11
N MET A 360 7.53 -16.81 34.42
CA MET A 360 8.52 -16.43 35.43
C MET A 360 9.63 -17.50 35.48
N GLN A 361 10.88 -17.09 35.26
CA GLN A 361 12.05 -17.96 35.47
C GLN A 361 13.05 -17.29 36.42
N ASN A 362 13.28 -17.94 37.57
CA ASN A 362 14.38 -17.77 38.53
C ASN A 362 14.60 -16.38 39.16
N GLY A 363 14.35 -16.26 40.47
CA GLY A 363 15.20 -15.60 41.50
C GLY A 363 15.48 -14.08 41.44
N ASN A 364 15.33 -13.42 40.29
CA ASN A 364 15.54 -11.98 40.06
C ASN A 364 14.29 -11.35 39.41
N GLU A 365 13.11 -11.78 39.86
CA GLU A 365 11.81 -11.53 39.24
C GLU A 365 11.45 -10.03 39.18
N ALA A 366 11.68 -9.28 40.27
CA ALA A 366 11.30 -7.88 40.35
C ALA A 366 12.06 -6.95 39.39
N ALA A 367 13.34 -7.24 39.09
CA ALA A 367 14.13 -6.43 38.18
C ALA A 367 13.72 -6.66 36.71
N ILE A 368 13.46 -7.92 36.35
CA ILE A 368 13.00 -8.31 35.02
C ILE A 368 11.60 -7.77 34.78
N GLU A 369 10.68 -7.94 35.73
CA GLU A 369 9.32 -7.40 35.65
C GLU A 369 9.33 -5.87 35.47
N LYS A 370 10.20 -5.16 36.20
CA LYS A 370 10.35 -3.70 36.06
C LYS A 370 10.86 -3.27 34.68
N GLU A 371 11.82 -4.00 34.10
CA GLU A 371 12.28 -3.70 32.74
C GLU A 371 11.20 -4.00 31.69
N MET A 372 10.49 -5.12 31.84
CA MET A 372 9.38 -5.49 30.95
C MET A 372 8.22 -4.51 31.03
N MET A 373 7.89 -4.02 32.22
CA MET A 373 6.84 -3.00 32.40
C MET A 373 7.21 -1.68 31.73
N LYS A 374 8.48 -1.26 31.80
CA LYS A 374 8.96 -0.07 31.06
C LYS A 374 8.83 -0.26 29.54
N GLU A 375 9.14 -1.46 29.04
CA GLU A 375 8.97 -1.77 27.61
C GLU A 375 7.49 -1.81 27.22
N ALA A 376 6.64 -2.37 28.06
CA ALA A 376 5.19 -2.41 27.86
C ALA A 376 4.56 -1.01 27.82
N GLU A 377 5.01 -0.08 28.68
CA GLU A 377 4.56 1.32 28.67
C GLU A 377 4.84 2.00 27.32
N ILE A 378 5.99 1.71 26.70
CA ILE A 378 6.37 2.30 25.42
C ILE A 378 5.63 1.61 24.28
N MET A 379 5.57 0.27 24.27
CA MET A 379 4.78 -0.50 23.31
C MET A 379 3.31 -0.09 23.31
N TYR A 380 2.77 0.28 24.47
CA TYR A 380 1.41 0.76 24.61
C TYR A 380 1.18 2.10 23.94
N GLN A 381 2.21 2.94 23.77
CA GLN A 381 2.11 4.22 23.07
C GLN A 381 2.17 4.05 21.55
N LEU A 382 2.83 2.99 21.06
CA LEU A 382 2.96 2.71 19.63
C LEU A 382 1.60 2.44 18.99
N ASN A 383 1.31 3.16 17.91
CA ASN A 383 0.05 3.09 17.19
C ASN A 383 0.30 3.18 15.69
N ASN A 384 0.47 2.03 15.05
CA ASN A 384 0.57 1.93 13.60
C ASN A 384 -0.23 0.72 13.09
N PRO A 385 -0.88 0.79 11.92
CA PRO A 385 -1.65 -0.34 11.41
C PRO A 385 -0.81 -1.58 11.12
N TYR A 386 0.48 -1.44 10.82
CA TYR A 386 1.37 -2.54 10.43
C TYR A 386 2.19 -3.09 11.60
N ILE A 387 1.80 -2.77 12.83
CA ILE A 387 2.28 -3.43 14.05
C ILE A 387 1.11 -4.06 14.80
N VAL A 388 1.38 -5.13 15.54
CA VAL A 388 0.44 -5.70 16.50
C VAL A 388 0.42 -4.77 17.71
N ARG A 389 -0.66 -4.00 17.86
CA ARG A 389 -0.74 -3.02 18.95
C ARG A 389 -0.89 -3.70 20.30
N MET A 390 -0.28 -3.11 21.33
CA MET A 390 -0.54 -3.48 22.71
C MET A 390 -1.86 -2.83 23.16
N ILE A 391 -2.81 -3.65 23.59
CA ILE A 391 -4.09 -3.20 24.15
C ILE A 391 -3.94 -2.80 25.61
N GLY A 392 -3.07 -3.49 26.33
CA GLY A 392 -2.72 -3.23 27.72
C GLY A 392 -2.04 -4.45 28.35
N VAL A 393 -1.85 -4.38 29.66
CA VAL A 393 -1.29 -5.45 30.49
C VAL A 393 -2.29 -5.88 31.56
N CYS A 394 -2.29 -7.15 31.93
CA CYS A 394 -3.08 -7.65 33.05
C CYS A 394 -2.15 -8.39 34.01
N GLN A 395 -2.10 -7.94 35.27
CA GLN A 395 -1.33 -8.59 36.33
C GLN A 395 -2.28 -9.37 37.23
N VAL A 396 -2.07 -10.69 37.29
CA VAL A 396 -2.75 -11.56 38.27
C VAL A 396 -1.68 -12.47 38.90
N GLU A 397 -1.71 -13.78 38.63
CA GLU A 397 -0.67 -14.73 39.04
C GLU A 397 0.58 -14.65 38.14
N SER A 398 0.44 -14.09 36.94
CA SER A 398 1.54 -13.85 36.00
C SER A 398 1.24 -12.59 35.18
N LEU A 399 2.29 -11.91 34.73
CA LEU A 399 2.16 -10.76 33.83
C LEU A 399 1.67 -11.22 32.46
N MET A 400 0.54 -10.67 32.03
CA MET A 400 -0.07 -10.95 30.72
C MET A 400 -0.03 -9.72 29.84
N LEU A 401 0.51 -9.85 28.64
CA LEU A 401 0.46 -8.82 27.62
C LEU A 401 -0.74 -9.07 26.70
N VAL A 402 -1.67 -8.12 26.63
CA VAL A 402 -2.88 -8.21 25.82
C VAL A 402 -2.66 -7.43 24.54
N MET A 403 -2.78 -8.10 23.39
CA MET A 403 -2.38 -7.61 22.08
C MET A 403 -3.49 -7.81 21.05
N GLU A 404 -3.43 -7.08 19.94
CA GLU A 404 -4.30 -7.32 18.79
C GLU A 404 -4.18 -8.76 18.27
N MET A 405 -5.31 -9.30 17.80
CA MET A 405 -5.35 -10.63 17.19
C MET A 405 -4.95 -10.57 15.70
N ALA A 406 -3.95 -11.37 15.32
CA ALA A 406 -3.57 -11.62 13.94
C ALA A 406 -3.73 -13.13 13.66
N ALA A 407 -4.91 -13.50 13.19
CA ALA A 407 -5.38 -14.89 13.23
C ALA A 407 -4.78 -15.82 12.17
N ALA A 408 -4.21 -15.29 11.08
CA ALA A 408 -3.62 -16.11 10.01
C ALA A 408 -2.20 -16.61 10.35
N GLY A 409 -1.68 -16.29 11.53
CA GLY A 409 -0.42 -16.82 12.05
C GLY A 409 0.82 -16.21 11.40
N PRO A 410 2.01 -16.78 11.63
CA PRO A 410 3.27 -16.18 11.21
C PRO A 410 3.56 -16.37 9.72
N LEU A 411 4.15 -15.35 9.10
CA LEU A 411 4.44 -15.23 7.67
C LEU A 411 5.21 -16.45 7.13
N ASN A 412 6.23 -16.91 7.83
CA ASN A 412 7.03 -18.05 7.37
C ASN A 412 6.22 -19.34 7.21
N LYS A 413 5.33 -19.64 8.17
CA LYS A 413 4.46 -20.82 8.10
C LYS A 413 3.42 -20.64 6.99
N PHE A 414 2.78 -19.48 6.91
CA PHE A 414 1.79 -19.17 5.90
C PHE A 414 2.34 -19.36 4.47
N LEU A 415 3.49 -18.74 4.16
CA LEU A 415 4.13 -18.86 2.85
C LEU A 415 4.57 -20.29 2.54
N SER A 416 5.11 -21.01 3.54
CA SER A 416 5.53 -22.41 3.34
C SER A 416 4.36 -23.33 3.01
N SER A 417 3.16 -23.06 3.53
CA SER A 417 1.95 -23.85 3.28
C SER A 417 1.24 -23.51 1.97
N LYS A 418 1.54 -22.35 1.36
CA LYS A 418 0.77 -21.78 0.24
C LYS A 418 1.67 -21.32 -0.92
N LYS A 419 2.82 -21.97 -1.11
CA LYS A 419 3.84 -21.56 -2.09
C LYS A 419 3.30 -21.44 -3.53
N GLU A 420 2.32 -22.26 -3.90
CA GLU A 420 1.73 -22.25 -5.25
C GLU A 420 0.60 -21.21 -5.40
N GLU A 421 -0.02 -20.79 -4.29
CA GLU A 421 -1.13 -19.83 -4.27
C GLU A 421 -0.65 -18.38 -4.16
N ILE A 422 0.46 -18.15 -3.45
CA ILE A 422 0.95 -16.79 -3.16
C ILE A 422 1.92 -16.34 -4.24
N SER A 423 1.56 -15.28 -4.97
CA SER A 423 2.42 -14.68 -5.97
C SER A 423 3.56 -13.87 -5.36
N ILE A 424 4.63 -13.65 -6.14
CA ILE A 424 5.73 -12.75 -5.73
C ILE A 424 5.21 -11.34 -5.44
N SER A 425 4.25 -10.83 -6.20
CA SER A 425 3.64 -9.52 -5.92
C SER A 425 2.96 -9.45 -4.55
N ASN A 426 2.30 -10.53 -4.13
CA ASN A 426 1.72 -10.60 -2.80
C ASN A 426 2.80 -10.67 -1.71
N VAL A 427 3.90 -11.40 -1.93
CA VAL A 427 5.06 -11.40 -1.01
C VAL A 427 5.66 -9.99 -0.89
N THR A 428 5.82 -9.30 -2.02
CA THR A 428 6.32 -7.91 -2.07
C THR A 428 5.39 -6.95 -1.31
N GLU A 429 4.07 -7.08 -1.47
CA GLU A 429 3.09 -6.30 -0.71
C GLU A 429 3.25 -6.48 0.80
N LEU A 430 3.32 -7.73 1.28
CA LEU A 430 3.45 -8.02 2.70
C LEU A 430 4.77 -7.49 3.27
N MET A 431 5.87 -7.61 2.52
CA MET A 431 7.16 -7.06 2.94
C MET A 431 7.19 -5.52 2.87
N HIS A 432 6.46 -4.91 1.94
CA HIS A 432 6.25 -3.46 1.93
C HIS A 432 5.55 -3.00 3.22
N GLN A 433 4.48 -3.68 3.64
CA GLN A 433 3.79 -3.40 4.91
C GLN A 433 4.73 -3.54 6.13
N VAL A 434 5.60 -4.55 6.14
CA VAL A 434 6.63 -4.69 7.20
C VAL A 434 7.61 -3.51 7.15
N SER A 435 8.03 -3.04 5.99
CA SER A 435 8.93 -1.87 5.92
C SER A 435 8.26 -0.58 6.42
N ILE A 436 6.95 -0.41 6.19
CA ILE A 436 6.18 0.72 6.74
C ILE A 436 6.18 0.66 8.26
N GLY A 437 5.87 -0.52 8.84
CA GLY A 437 5.87 -0.70 10.29
C GLY A 437 7.24 -0.47 10.91
N MET A 438 8.33 -0.94 10.27
CA MET A 438 9.69 -0.72 10.76
C MET A 438 10.16 0.73 10.64
N LYS A 439 9.75 1.44 9.58
CA LYS A 439 9.97 2.90 9.47
C LYS A 439 9.31 3.62 10.64
N TYR A 440 8.06 3.29 10.95
CA TYR A 440 7.35 3.86 12.10
C TYR A 440 8.08 3.60 13.42
N LEU A 441 8.59 2.38 13.65
CA LEU A 441 9.37 2.07 14.85
C LEU A 441 10.68 2.86 14.92
N GLU A 442 11.38 3.03 13.78
CA GLU A 442 12.59 3.86 13.69
C GLU A 442 12.31 5.33 14.04
N GLU A 443 11.22 5.91 13.53
CA GLU A 443 10.79 7.28 13.83
C GLU A 443 10.43 7.48 15.33
N HIS A 444 10.05 6.40 16.02
CA HIS A 444 9.74 6.39 17.45
C HIS A 444 10.92 5.93 18.32
N ASN A 445 12.14 5.86 17.76
CA ASN A 445 13.36 5.43 18.45
C ASN A 445 13.23 4.06 19.15
N PHE A 446 12.48 3.15 18.52
CA PHE A 446 12.15 1.85 19.07
C PHE A 446 12.84 0.73 18.26
N VAL A 447 13.78 0.02 18.90
CA VAL A 447 14.54 -1.06 18.26
C VAL A 447 13.87 -2.40 18.51
N HIS A 448 13.52 -3.10 17.44
CA HIS A 448 12.77 -4.36 17.48
C HIS A 448 13.60 -5.52 18.05
N ARG A 449 14.86 -5.69 17.60
CA ARG A 449 15.85 -6.68 18.08
C ARG A 449 15.53 -8.15 17.82
N ASP A 450 14.32 -8.48 17.36
CA ASP A 450 13.95 -9.83 16.91
C ASP A 450 13.11 -9.83 15.63
N LEU A 451 13.42 -8.95 14.67
CA LEU A 451 12.67 -8.92 13.42
C LEU A 451 12.99 -10.17 12.58
N ALA A 452 11.96 -10.99 12.33
CA ALA A 452 12.05 -12.24 11.60
C ALA A 452 10.67 -12.63 11.04
N ALA A 453 10.61 -13.51 10.04
CA ALA A 453 9.32 -13.92 9.45
C ALA A 453 8.41 -14.69 10.44
N ARG A 454 8.96 -15.25 11.53
CA ARG A 454 8.17 -15.81 12.64
C ARG A 454 7.42 -14.76 13.48
N ASN A 455 7.92 -13.52 13.45
CA ASN A 455 7.40 -12.38 14.22
C ASN A 455 6.65 -11.38 13.32
N VAL A 456 6.46 -11.70 12.04
CA VAL A 456 5.49 -11.03 11.17
C VAL A 456 4.23 -11.89 11.16
N LEU A 457 3.14 -11.40 11.76
CA LEU A 457 1.87 -12.11 11.80
C LEU A 457 0.93 -11.57 10.73
N LEU A 458 0.11 -12.47 10.17
CA LEU A 458 -0.89 -12.11 9.18
C LEU A 458 -2.26 -11.98 9.82
N VAL A 459 -2.96 -10.90 9.49
CA VAL A 459 -4.40 -10.76 9.74
C VAL A 459 -5.15 -11.50 8.63
N ASN A 460 -4.73 -11.30 7.38
CA ASN A 460 -5.18 -12.01 6.19
C ASN A 460 -4.05 -12.07 5.15
N GLN A 461 -4.31 -12.63 3.97
CA GLN A 461 -3.32 -12.82 2.90
C GLN A 461 -2.68 -11.51 2.38
N HIS A 462 -3.35 -10.36 2.54
CA HIS A 462 -2.89 -9.05 2.10
C HIS A 462 -2.62 -8.09 3.26
N TYR A 463 -2.51 -8.59 4.50
CA TYR A 463 -2.30 -7.74 5.66
C TYR A 463 -1.36 -8.38 6.71
N ALA A 464 -0.13 -7.88 6.75
CA ALA A 464 0.90 -8.21 7.72
C ALA A 464 0.98 -7.17 8.85
N LYS A 465 1.32 -7.66 10.05
CA LYS A 465 1.64 -6.87 11.24
C LYS A 465 2.91 -7.40 11.91
N ILE A 466 3.80 -6.50 12.29
CA ILE A 466 5.01 -6.82 13.07
C ILE A 466 4.61 -7.09 14.51
N SER A 467 5.16 -8.14 15.11
CA SER A 467 4.81 -8.63 16.44
C SER A 467 6.04 -9.02 17.25
N ASP A 468 5.80 -9.42 18.50
CA ASP A 468 6.80 -9.95 19.43
C ASP A 468 7.97 -9.01 19.71
N PHE A 469 7.63 -7.91 20.38
CA PHE A 469 8.60 -6.96 20.92
C PHE A 469 9.25 -7.44 22.24
N GLY A 470 9.20 -8.75 22.55
CA GLY A 470 9.68 -9.32 23.81
C GLY A 470 11.21 -9.23 24.01
N LEU A 471 11.94 -8.81 22.98
CA LEU A 471 13.36 -8.45 23.05
C LEU A 471 13.62 -6.98 22.72
N SER A 472 12.58 -6.19 22.45
CA SER A 472 12.74 -4.83 21.97
C SER A 472 13.25 -3.89 23.06
N LYS A 473 13.76 -2.73 22.64
CA LYS A 473 14.20 -1.69 23.58
C LYS A 473 13.95 -0.32 22.98
N ALA A 474 13.41 0.59 23.79
CA ALA A 474 13.41 2.00 23.46
C ALA A 474 14.79 2.60 23.72
N LEU A 475 15.22 3.48 22.82
CA LEU A 475 16.43 4.27 22.98
C LEU A 475 16.09 5.59 23.69
N ALA A 476 17.04 6.11 24.47
CA ALA A 476 16.95 7.48 24.93
C ALA A 476 17.10 8.43 23.73
N PRO A 477 16.54 9.65 23.76
CA PRO A 477 16.58 10.59 22.63
C PRO A 477 17.99 10.88 22.09
N ASP A 478 19.00 10.85 22.96
CA ASP A 478 20.40 11.11 22.61
C ASP A 478 21.21 9.85 22.23
N ASP A 479 20.61 8.66 22.38
CA ASP A 479 21.27 7.38 22.14
C ASP A 479 21.01 6.88 20.72
N SER A 480 22.08 6.63 19.95
CA SER A 480 21.99 6.04 18.61
C SER A 480 21.98 4.49 18.61
N TYR A 481 22.27 3.86 19.75
CA TYR A 481 22.28 2.41 19.91
C TYR A 481 22.13 1.98 21.37
N TYR A 482 21.59 0.79 21.59
CA TYR A 482 21.53 0.09 22.88
C TYR A 482 22.63 -0.98 22.95
N THR A 483 23.27 -1.13 24.12
CA THR A 483 24.24 -2.22 24.37
C THR A 483 23.70 -3.18 25.43
N ALA A 484 23.48 -4.45 25.06
CA ALA A 484 22.92 -5.43 26.00
C ALA A 484 23.94 -5.87 27.06
N ARG A 485 23.55 -5.78 28.34
CA ARG A 485 24.42 -6.06 29.50
C ARG A 485 24.51 -7.55 29.86
N THR A 486 23.48 -8.35 29.57
CA THR A 486 23.39 -9.79 29.89
C THR A 486 23.38 -10.68 28.64
N GLY A 487 23.87 -11.92 28.77
CA GLY A 487 23.77 -12.95 27.73
C GLY A 487 22.43 -13.71 27.80
N GLY A 488 21.94 -14.22 26.66
CA GLY A 488 20.67 -14.94 26.54
C GLY A 488 20.63 -15.84 25.30
N LYS A 489 19.50 -16.53 25.06
CA LYS A 489 19.27 -17.29 23.81
C LYS A 489 18.97 -16.32 22.67
N TRP A 490 20.01 -15.87 21.98
CA TRP A 490 19.92 -14.90 20.90
C TRP A 490 19.67 -15.56 19.53
N PRO A 491 18.80 -14.99 18.68
CA PRO A 491 18.54 -15.47 17.32
C PRO A 491 19.65 -15.01 16.35
N LEU A 492 20.88 -15.51 16.57
CA LEU A 492 22.10 -15.05 15.89
C LEU A 492 22.01 -15.00 14.35
N LYS A 493 21.18 -15.83 13.73
CA LYS A 493 21.00 -15.88 12.27
C LYS A 493 20.36 -14.62 11.67
N TRP A 494 19.66 -13.81 12.48
CA TRP A 494 19.07 -12.55 12.03
C TRP A 494 19.90 -11.34 12.45
N TYR A 495 20.93 -11.52 13.27
CA TYR A 495 21.67 -10.41 13.87
C TYR A 495 22.73 -9.85 12.93
N ALA A 496 22.86 -8.53 12.96
CA ALA A 496 23.95 -7.83 12.32
C ALA A 496 25.30 -8.19 12.99
N PRO A 497 26.43 -8.10 12.28
CA PRO A 497 27.75 -8.44 12.83
C PRO A 497 28.06 -7.71 14.15
N GLU A 498 27.74 -6.41 14.22
CA GLU A 498 27.93 -5.58 15.42
C GLU A 498 27.07 -6.04 16.62
N SER A 499 25.90 -6.65 16.37
CA SER A 499 25.02 -7.17 17.41
C SER A 499 25.56 -8.48 17.96
N ILE A 500 26.21 -9.29 17.12
CA ILE A 500 26.86 -10.54 17.53
C ILE A 500 28.14 -10.22 18.33
N THR A 501 29.00 -9.35 17.80
CA THR A 501 30.34 -9.09 18.37
C THR A 501 30.31 -8.13 19.56
N HIS A 502 29.52 -7.06 19.47
CA HIS A 502 29.54 -5.97 20.44
C HIS A 502 28.23 -5.82 21.22
N ARG A 503 27.23 -6.67 20.95
CA ARG A 503 25.88 -6.58 21.54
C ARG A 503 25.23 -5.20 21.35
N LYS A 504 25.58 -4.52 20.24
CA LYS A 504 24.99 -3.24 19.84
C LYS A 504 23.72 -3.47 19.03
N PHE A 505 22.66 -2.77 19.39
CA PHE A 505 21.35 -2.83 18.74
C PHE A 505 20.89 -1.42 18.40
N SER A 506 20.45 -1.21 17.17
CA SER A 506 19.89 0.04 16.66
C SER A 506 18.92 -0.25 15.53
N SER A 507 18.18 0.76 15.04
CA SER A 507 17.33 0.61 13.85
C SER A 507 18.12 0.07 12.64
N ARG A 508 19.41 0.42 12.51
CA ARG A 508 20.30 -0.14 11.46
C ARG A 508 20.54 -1.65 11.64
N THR A 509 20.56 -2.16 12.87
CA THR A 509 20.64 -3.63 13.11
C THR A 509 19.33 -4.33 12.77
N ASP A 510 18.20 -3.65 12.91
CA ASP A 510 16.91 -4.16 12.44
C ASP A 510 16.83 -4.12 10.90
N VAL A 511 17.46 -3.17 10.21
CA VAL A 511 17.57 -3.19 8.74
C VAL A 511 18.28 -4.47 8.24
N TRP A 512 19.33 -4.92 8.93
CA TRP A 512 19.97 -6.20 8.62
C TRP A 512 18.98 -7.38 8.80
N SER A 513 18.28 -7.38 9.94
CA SER A 513 17.26 -8.39 10.28
C SER A 513 16.11 -8.40 9.25
N TYR A 514 15.74 -7.23 8.74
CA TYR A 514 14.77 -7.07 7.66
C TYR A 514 15.25 -7.72 6.36
N GLY A 515 16.52 -7.56 5.99
CA GLY A 515 17.11 -8.26 4.84
C GLY A 515 17.02 -9.79 4.98
N VAL A 516 17.29 -10.33 6.17
CA VAL A 516 17.11 -11.78 6.45
C VAL A 516 15.63 -12.18 6.37
N THR A 517 14.73 -11.34 6.89
CA THR A 517 13.27 -11.56 6.84
C THR A 517 12.75 -11.55 5.41
N MET A 518 13.23 -10.63 4.56
CA MET A 518 12.96 -10.62 3.13
C MET A 518 13.41 -11.93 2.49
N TRP A 519 14.63 -12.41 2.79
CA TRP A 519 15.10 -13.69 2.27
C TRP A 519 14.20 -14.85 2.68
N GLU A 520 13.72 -14.90 3.93
CA GLU A 520 12.73 -15.88 4.36
C GLU A 520 11.43 -15.77 3.56
N ALA A 521 10.93 -14.55 3.31
CA ALA A 521 9.69 -14.32 2.58
C ALA A 521 9.81 -14.75 1.10
N TYR A 522 10.82 -14.28 0.38
CA TYR A 522 11.04 -14.61 -1.03
C TYR A 522 11.48 -16.07 -1.25
N SER A 523 11.97 -16.76 -0.21
CA SER A 523 12.23 -18.21 -0.26
C SER A 523 11.03 -19.06 0.18
N TYR A 524 9.88 -18.44 0.45
CA TYR A 524 8.64 -19.07 0.92
C TYR A 524 8.80 -19.83 2.25
N GLY A 525 9.42 -19.16 3.23
CA GLY A 525 9.54 -19.64 4.61
C GLY A 525 10.71 -20.58 4.86
N GLN A 526 11.72 -20.61 3.98
CA GLN A 526 12.92 -21.42 4.23
C GLN A 526 13.73 -20.87 5.41
N LYS A 527 14.42 -21.77 6.12
CA LYS A 527 15.31 -21.39 7.23
C LYS A 527 16.59 -20.74 6.70
N PRO A 528 16.94 -19.51 7.12
CA PRO A 528 18.18 -18.87 6.69
C PRO A 528 19.39 -19.65 7.21
N TYR A 529 20.46 -19.66 6.42
CA TYR A 529 21.72 -20.36 6.74
C TYR A 529 21.49 -21.81 7.18
N LYS A 530 20.62 -22.57 6.48
CA LYS A 530 20.17 -23.91 6.90
C LYS A 530 21.32 -24.86 7.26
N LYS A 531 22.48 -24.73 6.61
CA LYS A 531 23.67 -25.57 6.81
C LYS A 531 24.63 -25.07 7.89
N LEU A 532 24.39 -23.90 8.48
CA LEU A 532 25.27 -23.28 9.49
C LEU A 532 24.59 -23.24 10.85
N LYS A 533 25.38 -23.42 11.91
CA LYS A 533 25.03 -23.08 13.28
C LYS A 533 25.08 -21.56 13.47
N GLY A 534 24.37 -21.04 14.47
CA GLY A 534 24.33 -19.60 14.73
C GLY A 534 25.70 -18.98 15.00
N THR A 535 26.62 -19.73 15.62
CA THR A 535 28.00 -19.31 15.89
C THR A 535 28.87 -19.24 14.64
N GLU A 536 28.55 -20.00 13.59
CA GLU A 536 29.31 -20.07 12.33
C GLU A 536 28.90 -18.96 11.34
N VAL A 537 27.78 -18.28 11.61
CA VAL A 537 27.24 -17.24 10.72
C VAL A 537 28.16 -16.01 10.68
N LEU A 538 28.77 -15.64 11.80
CA LEU A 538 29.67 -14.48 11.83
C LEU A 538 30.90 -14.69 10.94
N ASP A 539 31.52 -15.88 11.00
CA ASP A 539 32.66 -16.23 10.15
C ASP A 539 32.29 -16.24 8.67
N PHE A 540 31.10 -16.75 8.33
CA PHE A 540 30.56 -16.70 6.97
C PHE A 540 30.42 -15.24 6.48
N ILE A 541 29.85 -14.36 7.30
CA ILE A 541 29.67 -12.94 6.96
C ILE A 541 31.01 -12.21 6.82
N ASN A 542 31.97 -12.50 7.70
CA ASN A 542 33.31 -11.89 7.71
C ASN A 542 34.14 -12.23 6.46
N ARG A 543 33.87 -13.37 5.81
CA ARG A 543 34.46 -13.72 4.50
C ARG A 543 33.82 -12.97 3.32
N GLY A 544 32.88 -12.06 3.59
CA GLY A 544 32.14 -11.33 2.56
C GLY A 544 30.99 -12.13 1.95
N GLU A 545 30.72 -13.35 2.43
CA GLU A 545 29.65 -14.19 1.91
C GLU A 545 28.27 -13.71 2.39
N ARG A 546 27.23 -13.94 1.57
CA ARG A 546 25.83 -13.59 1.85
C ARG A 546 24.91 -14.75 1.48
N LEU A 547 23.67 -14.73 1.98
CA LEU A 547 22.66 -15.71 1.56
C LEU A 547 22.44 -15.61 0.04
N PRO A 548 22.30 -16.75 -0.67
CA PRO A 548 22.11 -16.73 -2.12
C PRO A 548 20.73 -16.16 -2.50
N CYS A 549 20.60 -15.63 -3.70
CA CYS A 549 19.31 -15.16 -4.23
C CYS A 549 18.26 -16.29 -4.21
N PRO A 550 17.09 -16.12 -3.56
CA PRO A 550 16.02 -17.11 -3.62
C PRO A 550 15.53 -17.37 -5.04
N ALA A 551 15.03 -18.57 -5.30
CA ALA A 551 14.43 -18.90 -6.59
C ALA A 551 13.24 -17.96 -6.90
N ASN A 552 13.18 -17.43 -8.12
CA ASN A 552 12.16 -16.49 -8.59
C ASN A 552 12.11 -15.15 -7.81
N CYS A 553 13.14 -14.83 -7.02
CA CYS A 553 13.28 -13.51 -6.41
C CYS A 553 13.69 -12.48 -7.48
N PRO A 554 12.98 -11.35 -7.59
CA PRO A 554 13.39 -10.26 -8.46
C PRO A 554 14.77 -9.70 -8.10
N LYS A 555 15.51 -9.26 -9.11
CA LYS A 555 16.89 -8.76 -8.93
C LYS A 555 16.92 -7.50 -8.07
N GLU A 556 15.94 -6.62 -8.24
CA GLU A 556 15.77 -5.37 -7.51
C GLU A 556 15.59 -5.65 -6.00
N MET A 557 14.82 -6.71 -5.68
CA MET A 557 14.57 -7.13 -4.30
C MET A 557 15.77 -7.81 -3.67
N TYR A 558 16.50 -8.63 -4.43
CA TYR A 558 17.75 -9.21 -3.93
C TYR A 558 18.82 -8.14 -3.73
N GLN A 559 18.91 -7.14 -4.62
CA GLN A 559 19.81 -6.00 -4.41
C GLN A 559 19.46 -5.23 -3.14
N LEU A 560 18.18 -4.99 -2.86
CA LEU A 560 17.75 -4.39 -1.59
C LEU A 560 18.17 -5.24 -0.38
N MET A 561 18.09 -6.58 -0.47
CA MET A 561 18.61 -7.47 0.60
C MET A 561 20.12 -7.31 0.78
N LEU A 562 20.90 -7.26 -0.31
CA LEU A 562 22.35 -7.05 -0.24
C LEU A 562 22.70 -5.71 0.42
N ASP A 563 21.96 -4.65 0.10
CA ASP A 563 22.16 -3.33 0.69
C ASP A 563 21.79 -3.33 2.20
N CYS A 564 20.78 -4.10 2.60
CA CYS A 564 20.48 -4.35 4.02
C CYS A 564 21.63 -5.10 4.73
N TRP A 565 22.41 -5.89 4.01
CA TRP A 565 23.54 -6.66 4.52
C TRP A 565 24.91 -6.02 4.27
N ILE A 566 24.96 -4.70 4.07
CA ILE A 566 26.21 -3.93 4.12
C ILE A 566 26.80 -4.08 5.52
N PHE A 567 28.09 -4.46 5.56
CA PHE A 567 28.80 -4.78 6.80
C PHE A 567 28.96 -3.53 7.68
N THR A 568 29.38 -2.42 7.07
CA THR A 568 29.53 -1.13 7.74
C THR A 568 28.17 -0.54 8.11
N MET A 569 27.87 -0.44 9.40
CA MET A 569 26.57 0.06 9.90
C MET A 569 26.19 1.43 9.31
N ALA A 570 27.14 2.35 9.19
CA ALA A 570 26.89 3.72 8.71
C ALA A 570 26.51 3.79 7.22
N GLU A 571 26.94 2.81 6.42
CA GLU A 571 26.67 2.72 4.98
C GLU A 571 25.38 1.95 4.66
N ARG A 572 24.91 1.10 5.60
CA ARG A 572 23.63 0.39 5.50
C ARG A 572 22.49 1.42 5.43
N PRO A 573 21.44 1.27 4.61
CA PRO A 573 20.32 2.22 4.56
C PRO A 573 19.55 2.31 5.88
N ASN A 574 18.74 3.36 6.05
CA ASN A 574 17.71 3.45 7.10
C ASN A 574 16.35 2.93 6.59
N PHE A 575 15.34 2.83 7.46
CA PHE A 575 14.03 2.34 7.04
C PHE A 575 13.28 3.30 6.12
N GLU A 576 13.54 4.60 6.18
CA GLU A 576 13.04 5.56 5.18
C GLU A 576 13.46 5.16 3.74
N ASN A 577 14.74 4.86 3.56
CA ASN A 577 15.27 4.43 2.26
C ASN A 577 14.76 3.05 1.86
N VAL A 578 14.66 2.12 2.81
CA VAL A 578 14.16 0.76 2.57
C VAL A 578 12.69 0.76 2.17
N GLU A 579 11.83 1.46 2.93
CA GLU A 579 10.39 1.58 2.63
C GLU A 579 10.18 2.24 1.28
N SER A 580 10.89 3.33 0.99
CA SER A 580 10.79 4.02 -0.30
C SER A 580 11.14 3.11 -1.48
N ARG A 581 12.23 2.34 -1.39
CA ARG A 581 12.64 1.41 -2.45
C ARG A 581 11.67 0.24 -2.61
N MET A 582 11.20 -0.31 -1.49
CA MET A 582 10.20 -1.38 -1.49
C MET A 582 8.88 -0.90 -2.10
N ARG A 583 8.42 0.31 -1.72
CA ARG A 583 7.21 0.94 -2.26
C ARG A 583 7.29 1.15 -3.77
N LEU A 584 8.40 1.73 -4.25
CA LEU A 584 8.58 2.01 -5.67
C LEU A 584 8.53 0.74 -6.51
N TYR A 585 9.19 -0.33 -6.06
CA TYR A 585 9.16 -1.61 -6.74
C TYR A 585 7.79 -2.30 -6.64
N TYR A 586 7.17 -2.30 -5.45
CA TYR A 586 5.83 -2.85 -5.27
C TYR A 586 4.83 -2.19 -6.22
N TYR A 587 4.86 -0.85 -6.32
CA TYR A 587 3.95 -0.11 -7.17
C TYR A 587 4.17 -0.38 -8.67
N SER A 588 5.40 -0.67 -9.11
CA SER A 588 5.64 -1.02 -10.51
C SER A 588 5.02 -2.37 -10.85
N ILE A 589 5.24 -3.39 -10.03
CA ILE A 589 4.75 -4.75 -10.32
C ILE A 589 3.26 -4.96 -10.01
N ALA A 590 2.69 -4.17 -9.08
CA ALA A 590 1.26 -4.22 -8.79
C ALA A 590 0.42 -3.73 -9.98
N LYS A 591 1.01 -2.87 -10.83
CA LYS A 591 0.42 -2.43 -12.11
C LYS A 591 0.58 -3.46 -13.22
N GLU A 592 1.60 -4.32 -13.15
CA GLU A 592 1.91 -5.35 -14.18
C GLU A 592 1.14 -6.67 -13.99
N ASN A 593 0.87 -7.10 -12.75
CA ASN A 593 0.09 -8.34 -12.49
C ASN A 593 -1.40 -8.23 -12.88
N GLU A 594 -1.81 -7.08 -13.41
CA GLU A 594 -3.11 -6.79 -13.99
C GLU A 594 -3.44 -7.63 -15.24
N GLU A 595 -2.46 -8.34 -15.80
CA GLU A 595 -2.59 -9.08 -17.07
C GLU A 595 -2.87 -10.58 -16.92
N LYS A 596 -2.47 -11.24 -15.82
CA LYS A 596 -2.60 -12.71 -15.70
C LYS A 596 -3.93 -13.19 -15.13
N ASP A 597 -4.64 -12.35 -14.39
CA ASP A 597 -5.93 -12.69 -13.76
C ASP A 597 -7.15 -12.40 -14.65
N LYS A 598 -6.95 -11.99 -15.92
CA LYS A 598 -8.01 -11.86 -16.92
C LYS A 598 -8.07 -13.13 -17.80
N ASP A 599 -8.78 -14.13 -17.26
CA ASP A 599 -9.45 -15.25 -17.94
C ASP A 599 -8.70 -16.13 -18.98
N PRO A 600 -8.40 -17.40 -18.67
CA PRO A 600 -8.11 -18.45 -19.66
C PRO A 600 -9.33 -18.87 -20.50
N ALA A 601 -10.52 -18.32 -20.20
CA ALA A 601 -11.79 -18.79 -20.78
C ALA A 601 -12.09 -18.26 -22.19
N THR A 602 -11.34 -17.27 -22.69
CA THR A 602 -11.60 -16.65 -24.00
C THR A 602 -10.88 -17.29 -25.19
N GLU A 603 -9.92 -18.20 -24.98
CA GLU A 603 -9.19 -18.85 -26.08
C GLU A 603 -9.81 -20.16 -26.57
N LYS A 604 -10.83 -20.72 -25.90
CA LYS A 604 -11.46 -22.01 -26.29
C LYS A 604 -12.74 -21.90 -27.14
N LYS A 605 -13.01 -20.77 -27.78
CA LYS A 605 -14.16 -20.62 -28.70
C LYS A 605 -13.81 -20.14 -30.11
N LYS A 606 -12.60 -20.47 -30.57
CA LYS A 606 -12.26 -20.42 -32.00
C LYS A 606 -11.45 -21.65 -32.38
N GLU A 607 -12.13 -22.79 -32.40
CA GLU A 607 -11.83 -23.89 -33.32
C GLU A 607 -13.12 -24.31 -34.01
#